data_AF-A0A7D9EUD2-F1
#
_entry.id   AF-A0A7D9EUD2-F1
#
_cell.length_a   1.000
_cell.length_b   1.000
_cell.length_c   1.000
_cell.angle_alpha   90.00
_cell.angle_beta   90.00
_cell.angle_gamma   90.00
#
_symmetry.space_group_name_H-M   'P 1'
#
loop_
_entity.id
_entity.type
_entity.pdbx_description
1 polymer ?
#
loop_
_entity_poly.entity_id
_entity_poly.type
_entity_poly.pdbx_seq_one_letter_code
_entity_poly.pdbx_strand_id
1 'polypeptide(L)'
;MQLLHLNTQSQVRNSAILEEKEMSPGYILAWSYYYNYLTPALQKFKETISRPFPDQFKSVKLSLNKLLLLIPLDCYTTDNLEEADGNIEKIFDAGNEQAHFRFSVYRFKELHEPKYFAIQYVKQPLKTLREISKLENVKGVKKQNREEEVKLLYNTLIDILKEPPDQDITGMCEVIPMPISFESLQNGGLAKCLINKIQSLCDNQNDSGASTSENSLEMMNTANENQQIDEVQQVDHAPPNPIQSGQSIQDEQQEQEQEQQQQNDERPQRNNVQDAGYTSYCTTS
;
A
#
# COMPACT_ATOMS: atom_id res chain seq x y z
N MET A 1 -4.34 12.17 -49.40
CA MET A 1 -3.76 12.61 -48.12
C MET A 1 -4.57 12.06 -46.94
N GLN A 2 -4.48 10.75 -46.65
CA GLN A 2 -5.16 10.14 -45.47
C GLN A 2 -4.23 9.23 -44.64
N LEU A 3 -3.05 8.88 -45.17
CA LEU A 3 -2.12 7.95 -44.51
C LEU A 3 -1.32 8.55 -43.34
N LEU A 4 -1.20 9.89 -43.27
CA LEU A 4 -0.44 10.55 -42.18
C LEU A 4 -1.26 10.80 -40.91
N HIS A 5 -2.58 10.59 -40.95
CA HIS A 5 -3.49 10.90 -39.83
C HIS A 5 -3.74 9.72 -38.88
N LEU A 6 -3.57 8.48 -39.38
CA LEU A 6 -3.78 7.27 -38.56
C LEU A 6 -2.60 6.99 -37.62
N ASN A 7 -1.37 7.23 -38.08
CA ASN A 7 -0.17 7.01 -37.27
C ASN A 7 -0.01 8.07 -36.16
N THR A 8 -0.39 9.32 -36.45
CA THR A 8 -0.40 10.41 -35.47
C THR A 8 -1.49 10.21 -34.41
N GLN A 9 -2.68 9.73 -34.77
CA GLN A 9 -3.70 9.36 -33.78
C GLN A 9 -3.27 8.17 -32.91
N SER A 10 -2.58 7.18 -33.47
CA SER A 10 -2.03 6.07 -32.69
C SER A 10 -0.95 6.53 -31.70
N GLN A 11 -0.04 7.40 -32.14
CA GLN A 11 1.03 7.92 -31.26
C GLN A 11 0.48 8.82 -30.16
N VAL A 12 -0.48 9.70 -30.47
CA VAL A 12 -1.11 10.59 -29.48
C VAL A 12 -1.95 9.80 -28.47
N ARG A 13 -2.66 8.76 -28.91
CA ARG A 13 -3.40 7.87 -27.99
C ARG A 13 -2.44 7.07 -27.11
N ASN A 14 -1.37 6.53 -27.68
CA ASN A 14 -0.37 5.79 -26.92
C ASN A 14 0.35 6.69 -25.91
N SER A 15 0.66 7.94 -26.26
CA SER A 15 1.26 8.90 -25.35
C SER A 15 0.29 9.32 -24.25
N ALA A 16 -0.99 9.54 -24.56
CA ALA A 16 -1.99 9.88 -23.54
C ALA A 16 -2.22 8.73 -22.54
N ILE A 17 -2.29 7.48 -23.02
CA ILE A 17 -2.42 6.29 -22.16
C ILE A 17 -1.17 6.09 -21.30
N LEU A 18 0.02 6.30 -21.87
CA LEU A 18 1.28 6.19 -21.13
C LEU A 18 1.40 7.28 -20.07
N GLU A 19 1.07 8.52 -20.42
CA GLU A 19 1.05 9.67 -19.51
C GLU A 19 0.05 9.44 -18.36
N GLU A 20 -1.13 8.88 -18.64
CA GLU A 20 -2.12 8.52 -17.62
C GLU A 20 -1.58 7.44 -16.65
N LYS A 21 -0.85 6.45 -17.17
CA LYS A 21 -0.23 5.40 -16.35
C LYS A 21 0.97 5.89 -15.54
N GLU A 22 1.77 6.80 -16.07
CA GLU A 22 2.93 7.40 -15.38
C GLU A 22 2.54 8.45 -14.34
N MET A 23 1.34 9.04 -14.46
CA MET A 23 0.75 9.90 -13.43
C MET A 23 -0.10 9.14 -12.40
N SER A 24 -0.29 7.83 -12.59
CA SER A 24 -1.08 7.02 -11.66
C SER A 24 -0.39 6.92 -10.29
N PRO A 25 -1.15 7.05 -9.18
CA PRO A 25 -0.61 6.98 -7.82
C PRO A 25 0.23 5.72 -7.56
N GLY A 26 -0.17 4.55 -8.05
CA GLY A 26 0.56 3.30 -7.88
C GLY A 26 1.97 3.36 -8.46
N TYR A 27 2.12 3.96 -9.65
CA TYR A 27 3.42 4.16 -10.30
C TYR A 27 4.31 5.13 -9.50
N ILE A 28 3.77 6.30 -9.13
CA ILE A 28 4.51 7.32 -8.38
C ILE A 28 4.93 6.79 -7.00
N LEU A 29 4.05 6.05 -6.33
CA LEU A 29 4.33 5.45 -5.03
C LEU A 29 5.40 4.37 -5.11
N ALA A 30 5.46 3.58 -6.19
CA ALA A 30 6.51 2.59 -6.40
C ALA A 30 7.90 3.24 -6.46
N TRP A 31 8.05 4.26 -7.30
CA TRP A 31 9.31 5.01 -7.44
C TRP A 31 9.70 5.74 -6.15
N SER A 32 8.74 6.41 -5.52
CA SER A 32 8.96 7.08 -4.24
C SER A 32 9.41 6.10 -3.16
N TYR A 33 8.76 4.93 -3.07
CA TYR A 33 9.13 3.90 -2.10
C TYR A 33 10.52 3.34 -2.37
N TYR A 34 10.86 3.09 -3.64
CA TYR A 34 12.17 2.58 -4.03
C TYR A 34 13.28 3.53 -3.57
N TYR A 35 13.26 4.79 -4.00
CA TYR A 35 14.32 5.75 -3.71
C TYR A 35 14.39 6.17 -2.24
N ASN A 36 13.23 6.41 -1.61
CA ASN A 36 13.21 7.00 -0.28
C ASN A 36 13.34 5.98 0.85
N TYR A 37 12.96 4.72 0.60
CA TYR A 37 12.96 3.68 1.63
C TYR A 37 13.79 2.47 1.21
N LEU A 38 13.50 1.88 0.05
CA LEU A 38 14.03 0.55 -0.26
C LEU A 38 15.54 0.57 -0.49
N THR A 39 16.09 1.57 -1.20
CA THR A 39 17.53 1.70 -1.41
C THR A 39 18.33 1.73 -0.10
N PRO A 40 18.10 2.68 0.83
CA PRO A 40 18.84 2.70 2.10
C PRO A 40 18.49 1.50 2.98
N ALA A 41 17.24 1.01 2.96
CA ALA A 41 16.85 -0.16 3.74
C ALA A 41 17.60 -1.43 3.29
N LEU A 42 17.74 -1.69 1.99
CA LEU A 42 18.41 -2.89 1.49
C LEU A 42 19.91 -2.86 1.74
N GLN A 43 20.54 -1.69 1.63
CA GLN A 43 21.95 -1.53 2.03
C GLN A 43 22.14 -1.89 3.51
N LYS A 44 21.25 -1.41 4.39
CA LYS A 44 21.27 -1.78 5.82
C LYS A 44 20.89 -3.22 6.10
N PHE A 45 19.98 -3.79 5.32
CA PHE A 45 19.62 -5.19 5.41
C PHE A 45 20.84 -6.07 5.10
N LYS A 46 21.55 -5.79 4.00
CA LYS A 46 22.80 -6.47 3.60
C LYS A 46 23.85 -6.42 4.71
N GLU A 47 24.09 -5.25 5.29
CA GLU A 47 25.00 -5.10 6.44
C GLU A 47 24.55 -5.94 7.66
N THR A 48 23.24 -5.96 7.93
CA THR A 48 22.65 -6.65 9.08
C THR A 48 22.78 -8.16 8.95
N ILE A 49 22.46 -8.73 7.79
CA ILE A 49 22.52 -10.18 7.57
C ILE A 49 23.95 -10.70 7.35
N SER A 50 24.89 -9.81 6.99
CA SER A 50 26.31 -10.17 6.85
C SER A 50 27.02 -10.35 8.20
N ARG A 51 26.42 -9.88 9.29
CA ARG A 51 26.95 -10.02 10.65
C ARG A 51 26.18 -11.11 11.40
N PRO A 52 26.82 -11.82 12.34
CA PRO A 52 26.09 -12.68 13.25
C PRO A 52 25.01 -11.89 13.98
N PHE A 53 23.80 -12.46 14.08
CA PHE A 53 22.76 -11.91 14.93
C PHE A 53 23.21 -11.89 16.41
N PRO A 54 22.54 -11.08 17.27
CA PRO A 54 22.88 -10.99 18.69
C PRO A 54 23.01 -12.35 19.37
N ASP A 55 23.76 -12.42 20.47
CA ASP A 55 24.13 -13.67 21.16
C ASP A 55 22.97 -14.65 21.38
N GLN A 56 21.79 -14.14 21.75
CA GLN A 56 20.57 -14.93 21.95
C GLN A 56 19.97 -15.54 20.67
N PHE A 57 20.36 -15.07 19.49
CA PHE A 57 19.90 -15.50 18.16
C PHE A 57 21.04 -15.94 17.23
N LYS A 58 22.25 -16.20 17.76
CA LYS A 58 23.41 -16.63 16.96
C LYS A 58 23.18 -17.89 16.11
N SER A 59 22.27 -18.76 16.54
CA SER A 59 21.90 -19.98 15.81
C SER A 59 20.89 -19.73 14.68
N VAL A 60 20.26 -18.56 14.64
CA VAL A 60 19.31 -18.20 13.59
C VAL A 60 20.07 -17.85 12.33
N LYS A 61 19.72 -18.50 11.23
CA LYS A 61 20.21 -18.18 9.88
C LYS A 61 19.01 -18.02 8.97
N LEU A 62 19.00 -16.95 8.18
CA LEU A 62 17.95 -16.78 7.19
C LEU A 62 18.04 -17.90 6.16
N SER A 63 16.91 -18.51 5.85
CA SER A 63 16.79 -19.52 4.81
C SER A 63 16.88 -18.90 3.41
N LEU A 64 16.54 -17.62 3.30
CA LEU A 64 16.77 -16.79 2.12
C LEU A 64 17.47 -15.50 2.57
N ASN A 65 18.62 -15.18 1.99
CA ASN A 65 19.32 -13.91 2.20
C ASN A 65 18.64 -12.75 1.44
N LYS A 66 17.30 -12.74 1.47
CA LYS A 66 16.44 -11.79 0.77
C LYS A 66 15.41 -11.21 1.74
N LEU A 67 15.08 -9.94 1.56
CA LEU A 67 13.93 -9.31 2.19
C LEU A 67 12.66 -9.59 1.38
N LEU A 68 11.70 -10.29 1.98
CA LEU A 68 10.42 -10.59 1.35
C LEU A 68 9.44 -9.42 1.58
N LEU A 69 8.99 -8.79 0.50
CA LEU A 69 8.11 -7.63 0.52
C LEU A 69 6.67 -8.03 0.15
N LEU A 70 5.76 -7.99 1.10
CA LEU A 70 4.36 -8.37 0.92
C LEU A 70 3.53 -7.20 0.38
N ILE A 71 2.75 -7.47 -0.67
CA ILE A 71 1.80 -6.53 -1.27
C ILE A 71 0.39 -7.15 -1.32
N PRO A 72 -0.44 -6.95 -0.28
CA PRO A 72 -1.86 -7.32 -0.29
C PRO A 72 -2.71 -6.43 -1.18
N LEU A 73 -3.55 -7.07 -2.02
CA LEU A 73 -4.46 -6.40 -2.96
C LEU A 73 -5.48 -5.48 -2.25
N ASP A 74 -5.89 -5.83 -1.03
CA ASP A 74 -6.85 -5.05 -0.24
C ASP A 74 -6.22 -3.85 0.50
N CYS A 75 -4.91 -3.65 0.35
CA CYS A 75 -4.10 -2.67 1.09
C CYS A 75 -4.12 -2.83 2.62
N TYR A 76 -4.57 -3.97 3.14
CA TYR A 76 -4.57 -4.21 4.57
C TYR A 76 -3.17 -4.61 5.03
N THR A 77 -2.66 -3.95 6.07
CA THR A 77 -1.34 -4.26 6.63
C THR A 77 -1.45 -4.28 8.15
N THR A 78 -0.67 -5.15 8.78
CA THR A 78 -0.52 -5.22 10.24
C THR A 78 0.91 -4.85 10.64
N ASP A 79 1.10 -4.52 11.91
CA ASP A 79 2.44 -4.28 12.42
C ASP A 79 3.22 -5.56 12.68
N ASN A 80 2.51 -6.64 13.02
CA ASN A 80 3.07 -7.97 13.20
C ASN A 80 2.32 -9.01 12.34
N LEU A 81 3.05 -9.85 11.61
CA LEU A 81 2.46 -10.98 10.87
C LEU A 81 1.86 -12.05 11.78
N GLU A 82 2.36 -12.17 13.02
CA GLU A 82 1.79 -13.08 14.01
C GLU A 82 0.36 -12.69 14.44
N GLU A 83 0.03 -11.40 14.39
CA GLU A 83 -1.35 -10.92 14.61
C GLU A 83 -2.26 -11.23 13.42
N ALA A 84 -1.68 -11.30 12.22
CA ALA A 84 -2.42 -11.65 11.01
C ALA A 84 -2.66 -13.16 10.90
N ASP A 85 -1.73 -13.99 11.36
CA ASP A 85 -1.83 -15.44 11.35
C ASP A 85 -1.00 -16.08 12.46
N GLY A 86 -1.68 -16.79 13.38
CA GLY A 86 -1.05 -17.45 14.53
C GLY A 86 -0.10 -18.61 14.18
N ASN A 87 -0.05 -19.06 12.93
CA ASN A 87 0.95 -20.02 12.44
C ASN A 87 2.27 -19.35 12.02
N ILE A 88 2.33 -18.02 12.05
CA ILE A 88 3.54 -17.23 11.84
C ILE A 88 4.01 -16.73 13.21
N GLU A 89 5.28 -16.94 13.51
CA GLU A 89 5.89 -16.55 14.78
C GLU A 89 6.99 -15.53 14.52
N LYS A 90 6.93 -14.38 15.20
CA LYS A 90 8.00 -13.40 15.16
C LYS A 90 9.12 -13.82 16.11
N ILE A 91 10.34 -13.96 15.58
CA ILE A 91 11.49 -14.35 16.38
C ILE A 91 12.19 -13.12 16.96
N PHE A 92 12.51 -12.13 16.11
CA PHE A 92 13.12 -10.86 16.51
C PHE A 92 13.03 -9.82 15.39
N ASP A 93 13.35 -8.56 15.72
CA ASP A 93 13.61 -7.51 14.74
C ASP A 93 15.11 -7.36 14.53
N ALA A 94 15.58 -7.63 13.31
CA ALA A 94 16.95 -7.38 12.89
C ALA A 94 17.11 -5.89 12.51
N GLY A 95 18.25 -5.29 12.83
CA GLY A 95 18.51 -3.87 12.57
C GLY A 95 18.91 -3.13 13.85
N ASN A 96 19.57 -1.98 13.69
CA ASN A 96 19.99 -1.15 14.82
C ASN A 96 18.84 -0.21 15.20
N GLU A 97 18.53 -0.09 16.49
CA GLU A 97 17.50 0.85 17.01
C GLU A 97 17.73 2.29 16.54
N GLN A 98 18.99 2.66 16.27
CA GLN A 98 19.39 3.98 15.78
C GLN A 98 19.12 4.21 14.29
N ALA A 99 18.91 3.16 13.49
CA ALA A 99 18.94 3.25 12.02
C ALA A 99 17.57 3.48 11.38
N HIS A 100 16.47 3.64 12.14
CA HIS A 100 15.07 3.71 11.65
C HIS A 100 14.58 2.53 10.80
N PHE A 101 15.46 1.62 10.37
CA PHE A 101 15.13 0.40 9.63
C PHE A 101 15.09 -0.80 10.57
N ARG A 102 13.91 -1.42 10.66
CA ARG A 102 13.67 -2.66 11.41
C ARG A 102 13.24 -3.76 10.45
N PHE A 103 13.90 -4.90 10.51
CA PHE A 103 13.66 -6.07 9.67
C PHE A 103 13.16 -7.25 10.51
N SER A 104 11.85 -7.42 10.56
CA SER A 104 11.24 -8.50 11.32
C SER A 104 11.56 -9.87 10.70
N VAL A 105 12.08 -10.77 11.54
CA VAL A 105 12.42 -12.15 11.17
C VAL A 105 11.35 -13.09 11.73
N TYR A 106 10.80 -13.92 10.85
CA TYR A 106 9.69 -14.81 11.14
C TYR A 106 10.03 -16.27 10.90
N ARG A 107 9.32 -17.16 11.60
CA ARG A 107 9.29 -18.61 11.40
C ARG A 107 7.84 -19.05 11.18
N PHE A 108 7.66 -20.09 10.36
CA PHE A 108 6.36 -20.75 10.22
C PHE A 108 6.29 -22.00 11.09
N LYS A 109 5.25 -22.12 11.92
CA LYS A 109 5.07 -23.25 12.86
C LYS A 109 4.76 -24.58 12.15
N GLU A 110 4.22 -24.51 10.95
CA GLU A 110 3.85 -25.67 10.12
C GLU A 110 5.07 -26.36 9.49
N LEU A 111 6.23 -25.69 9.42
CA LEU A 111 7.44 -26.29 8.88
C LEU A 111 8.11 -27.20 9.91
N HIS A 112 8.36 -28.46 9.53
CA HIS A 112 9.03 -29.44 10.37
C HIS A 112 10.44 -29.00 10.81
N GLU A 113 11.14 -28.27 9.95
CA GLU A 113 12.46 -27.69 10.25
C GLU A 113 12.35 -26.18 10.48
N PRO A 114 13.09 -25.63 11.46
CA PRO A 114 13.07 -24.20 11.75
C PRO A 114 13.73 -23.42 10.61
N LYS A 115 12.90 -22.86 9.73
CA LYS A 115 13.31 -21.92 8.68
C LYS A 115 12.94 -20.49 9.07
N TYR A 116 13.85 -19.56 8.76
CA TYR A 116 13.74 -18.17 9.16
C TYR A 116 13.76 -17.25 7.95
N PHE A 117 12.84 -16.27 7.92
CA PHE A 117 12.66 -15.36 6.78
C PHE A 117 12.51 -13.92 7.26
N ALA A 118 13.16 -12.99 6.57
CA ALA A 118 12.92 -11.57 6.77
C ALA A 118 11.72 -11.15 5.91
N ILE A 119 10.63 -10.72 6.54
CA ILE A 119 9.37 -10.42 5.84
C ILE A 119 8.84 -9.06 6.29
N GLN A 120 8.39 -8.24 5.34
CA GLN A 120 7.76 -6.95 5.62
C GLN A 120 6.67 -6.61 4.62
N TYR A 121 5.67 -5.85 5.07
CA TYR A 121 4.72 -5.23 4.15
C TYR A 121 5.30 -3.97 3.50
N VAL A 122 4.86 -3.67 2.27
CA VAL A 122 5.06 -2.36 1.62
C VAL A 122 4.09 -1.33 2.23
N LYS A 123 4.25 -1.08 3.54
CA LYS A 123 3.23 -0.40 4.39
C LYS A 123 2.86 0.99 3.91
N GLN A 124 3.84 1.85 3.63
CA GLN A 124 3.60 3.26 3.30
C GLN A 124 2.80 3.43 2.00
N PRO A 125 3.22 2.86 0.85
CA PRO A 125 2.42 2.90 -0.38
C PRO A 125 1.00 2.37 -0.21
N LEU A 126 0.84 1.21 0.44
CA LEU A 126 -0.46 0.58 0.63
C LEU A 126 -1.37 1.42 1.53
N LYS A 127 -0.83 1.99 2.62
CA LYS A 127 -1.57 2.91 3.48
C LYS A 127 -2.02 4.14 2.70
N THR A 128 -1.15 4.73 1.90
CA THR A 128 -1.49 5.90 1.07
C THR A 128 -2.61 5.56 0.09
N LEU A 129 -2.51 4.45 -0.65
CA LEU A 129 -3.58 3.99 -1.55
C LEU A 129 -4.90 3.76 -0.81
N ARG A 130 -4.84 3.17 0.39
CA ARG A 130 -6.01 2.95 1.23
C ARG A 130 -6.64 4.25 1.70
N GLU A 131 -5.85 5.22 2.17
CA GLU A 131 -6.39 6.49 2.64
C GLU A 131 -6.95 7.34 1.49
N ILE A 132 -6.27 7.41 0.35
CA ILE A 132 -6.79 8.10 -0.84
C ILE A 132 -8.11 7.45 -1.29
N SER A 133 -8.23 6.12 -1.22
CA SER A 133 -9.46 5.41 -1.60
C SER A 133 -10.68 5.74 -0.74
N LYS A 134 -10.50 6.32 0.44
CA LYS A 134 -11.59 6.77 1.32
C LYS A 134 -12.03 8.20 1.03
N LEU A 135 -11.25 8.98 0.27
CA LEU A 135 -11.55 10.37 -0.01
C LEU A 135 -12.51 10.45 -1.21
N GLU A 136 -13.81 10.56 -0.94
CA GLU A 136 -14.86 10.59 -1.98
C GLU A 136 -14.78 11.82 -2.91
N ASN A 137 -14.16 12.91 -2.44
CA ASN A 137 -14.15 14.22 -3.11
C ASN A 137 -12.86 14.53 -3.91
N VAL A 138 -11.92 13.59 -4.00
CA VAL A 138 -10.65 13.80 -4.72
C VAL A 138 -10.72 13.11 -6.08
N LYS A 139 -10.27 13.79 -7.14
CA LYS A 139 -9.93 13.12 -8.43
C LYS A 139 -8.71 12.23 -8.18
N GLY A 140 -8.94 11.03 -7.66
CA GLY A 140 -7.89 10.09 -7.26
C GLY A 140 -8.38 8.65 -7.25
N VAL A 141 -7.63 7.78 -6.57
CA VAL A 141 -7.93 6.35 -6.46
C VAL A 141 -9.31 6.16 -5.83
N LYS A 142 -10.25 5.57 -6.57
CA LYS A 142 -11.53 5.12 -6.01
C LYS A 142 -11.39 3.72 -5.46
N LYS A 143 -12.27 3.32 -4.52
CA LYS A 143 -12.33 1.94 -4.00
C LYS A 143 -12.40 0.88 -5.13
N GLN A 144 -13.09 1.20 -6.22
CA GLN A 144 -13.24 0.33 -7.40
C GLN A 144 -11.93 0.13 -8.19
N ASN A 145 -11.05 1.13 -8.20
CA ASN A 145 -9.80 1.11 -8.97
C ASN A 145 -8.58 0.84 -8.08
N ARG A 146 -8.79 0.70 -6.75
CA ARG A 146 -7.70 0.50 -5.79
C ARG A 146 -6.89 -0.74 -6.10
N GLU A 147 -7.54 -1.83 -6.49
CA GLU A 147 -6.83 -3.07 -6.85
C GLU A 147 -5.96 -2.89 -8.10
N GLU A 148 -6.42 -2.12 -9.09
CA GLU A 148 -5.64 -1.79 -10.29
C GLU A 148 -4.40 -0.97 -9.92
N GLU A 149 -4.54 -0.03 -9.00
CA GLU A 149 -3.45 0.79 -8.47
C GLU A 149 -2.43 -0.05 -7.66
N VAL A 150 -2.89 -1.04 -6.90
CA VAL A 150 -1.99 -1.98 -6.20
C VAL A 150 -1.28 -2.90 -7.19
N LYS A 151 -1.98 -3.38 -8.22
CA LYS A 151 -1.38 -4.17 -9.32
C LYS A 151 -0.31 -3.33 -10.04
N LEU A 152 -0.58 -2.06 -10.29
CA LEU A 152 0.38 -1.14 -10.90
C LEU A 152 1.58 -0.89 -10.00
N LEU A 153 1.37 -0.65 -8.69
CA LEU A 153 2.43 -0.55 -7.69
C LEU A 153 3.33 -1.80 -7.71
N TYR A 154 2.72 -2.98 -7.68
CA TYR A 154 3.43 -4.27 -7.74
C TYR A 154 4.25 -4.40 -9.01
N ASN A 155 3.64 -4.21 -10.19
CA ASN A 155 4.31 -4.36 -11.48
C ASN A 155 5.47 -3.37 -11.61
N THR A 156 5.23 -2.10 -11.25
CA THR A 156 6.26 -1.06 -11.31
C THR A 156 7.42 -1.38 -10.37
N LEU A 157 7.14 -1.85 -9.14
CA LEU A 157 8.19 -2.22 -8.20
C LEU A 157 9.00 -3.43 -8.68
N ILE A 158 8.34 -4.44 -9.25
CA ILE A 158 9.02 -5.58 -9.88
C ILE A 158 9.92 -5.11 -11.02
N ASP A 159 9.44 -4.22 -11.89
CA ASP A 159 10.21 -3.74 -13.03
C ASP A 159 11.43 -2.91 -12.58
N ILE A 160 11.26 -2.06 -11.55
CA ILE A 160 12.38 -1.35 -10.91
C ILE A 160 13.39 -2.35 -10.32
N LEU A 161 12.93 -3.43 -9.70
CA LEU A 161 13.81 -4.40 -9.03
C LEU A 161 14.46 -5.43 -9.97
N LYS A 162 13.95 -5.62 -11.19
CA LYS A 162 14.60 -6.43 -12.23
C LYS A 162 15.89 -5.77 -12.72
N GLU A 163 15.83 -4.47 -12.95
CA GLU A 163 16.98 -3.66 -13.39
C GLU A 163 17.14 -2.46 -12.45
N PRO A 164 17.59 -2.70 -11.20
CA PRO A 164 17.69 -1.65 -10.22
C PRO A 164 18.72 -0.61 -10.66
N PRO A 165 18.41 0.69 -10.53
CA PRO A 165 19.38 1.77 -10.74
C PRO A 165 20.66 1.61 -9.90
N ASP A 166 20.55 0.97 -8.72
CA ASP A 166 21.68 0.63 -7.85
C ASP A 166 21.95 -0.88 -7.93
N GLN A 167 23.10 -1.26 -8.48
CA GLN A 167 23.45 -2.66 -8.68
C GLN A 167 23.78 -3.39 -7.36
N ASP A 168 24.15 -2.66 -6.29
CA ASP A 168 24.61 -3.26 -5.03
C ASP A 168 23.51 -3.97 -4.23
N ILE A 169 22.25 -3.65 -4.55
CA ILE A 169 21.02 -4.16 -3.93
C ILE A 169 20.30 -5.19 -4.80
N THR A 170 20.84 -5.52 -5.97
CA THR A 170 20.25 -6.50 -6.91
C THR A 170 20.06 -7.85 -6.24
N GLY A 171 18.85 -8.40 -6.35
CA GLY A 171 18.52 -9.72 -5.79
C GLY A 171 18.44 -9.79 -4.27
N MET A 172 18.55 -8.66 -3.55
CA MET A 172 18.45 -8.61 -2.08
C MET A 172 17.00 -8.58 -1.56
N CYS A 173 16.01 -8.43 -2.44
CA CYS A 173 14.61 -8.48 -2.08
C CYS A 173 13.78 -9.23 -3.11
N GLU A 174 12.61 -9.66 -2.67
CA GLU A 174 11.62 -10.36 -3.49
C GLU A 174 10.23 -9.82 -3.15
N VAL A 175 9.47 -9.41 -4.15
CA VAL A 175 8.11 -8.91 -3.93
C VAL A 175 7.13 -10.08 -4.04
N ILE A 176 6.34 -10.28 -3.00
CA ILE A 176 5.33 -11.32 -2.92
C ILE A 176 3.95 -10.66 -3.01
N PRO A 177 3.23 -10.87 -4.11
CA PRO A 177 1.84 -10.45 -4.20
C PRO A 177 0.98 -11.33 -3.30
N MET A 178 0.01 -10.71 -2.62
CA MET A 178 -0.94 -11.41 -1.77
C MET A 178 -2.35 -11.20 -2.36
N PRO A 179 -2.88 -12.19 -3.12
CA PRO A 179 -4.16 -12.06 -3.81
C PRO A 179 -5.37 -12.29 -2.89
N ILE A 180 -5.13 -12.75 -1.67
CA ILE A 180 -6.16 -13.21 -0.74
C ILE A 180 -6.55 -12.03 0.17
N SER A 181 -7.86 -11.78 0.32
CA SER A 181 -8.36 -10.76 1.24
C SER A 181 -8.01 -11.12 2.68
N PHE A 182 -7.75 -10.13 3.54
CA PHE A 182 -7.41 -10.38 4.94
C PHE A 182 -8.40 -11.30 5.68
N GLU A 183 -9.68 -11.22 5.34
CA GLU A 183 -10.74 -12.06 5.92
C GLU A 183 -10.58 -13.55 5.59
N SER A 184 -10.01 -13.88 4.43
CA SER A 184 -9.78 -15.26 4.00
C SER A 184 -8.40 -15.80 4.41
N LEU A 185 -7.57 -14.99 5.07
CA LEU A 185 -6.25 -15.37 5.60
C LEU A 185 -6.30 -15.96 7.01
N GLN A 186 -7.47 -16.00 7.66
CA GLN A 186 -7.62 -16.56 9.01
C GLN A 186 -7.27 -18.06 9.05
N ASN A 187 -6.82 -18.55 10.20
CA ASN A 187 -6.54 -19.96 10.49
C ASN A 187 -5.40 -20.61 9.64
N GLY A 188 -4.29 -19.91 9.42
CA GLY A 188 -3.14 -20.49 8.71
C GLY A 188 -3.12 -20.25 7.20
N GLY A 189 -4.09 -19.50 6.66
CA GLY A 189 -4.14 -19.21 5.22
C GLY A 189 -2.93 -18.42 4.74
N LEU A 190 -2.52 -17.41 5.51
CA LEU A 190 -1.35 -16.57 5.21
C LEU A 190 -0.06 -17.39 5.31
N ALA A 191 0.11 -18.16 6.38
CA ALA A 191 1.27 -19.02 6.57
C ALA A 191 1.45 -19.99 5.39
N LYS A 192 0.38 -20.68 4.98
CA LYS A 192 0.42 -21.62 3.85
C LYS A 192 0.73 -20.93 2.52
N CYS A 193 0.11 -19.78 2.26
CA CYS A 193 0.37 -18.99 1.06
C CYS A 193 1.85 -18.59 0.97
N LEU A 194 2.40 -18.08 2.06
CA LEU A 194 3.81 -17.68 2.13
C LEU A 194 4.74 -18.88 2.02
N ILE A 195 4.47 -19.99 2.71
CA ILE A 195 5.25 -21.22 2.61
C ILE A 195 5.33 -21.71 1.16
N ASN A 196 4.18 -21.82 0.48
CA ASN A 196 4.14 -22.29 -0.92
C ASN A 196 4.95 -21.38 -1.84
N LYS A 197 4.81 -20.06 -1.68
CA LYS A 197 5.57 -19.10 -2.50
C LYS A 197 7.06 -19.16 -2.20
N ILE A 198 7.44 -19.22 -0.93
CA ILE A 198 8.83 -19.30 -0.49
C ILE A 198 9.49 -20.60 -0.95
N GLN A 199 8.78 -21.74 -0.90
CA GLN A 199 9.28 -23.01 -1.43
C GLN A 199 9.58 -22.89 -2.93
N SER A 200 8.66 -22.32 -3.72
CA SER A 200 8.92 -22.09 -5.15
C SER A 200 10.14 -21.19 -5.40
N LEU A 201 10.39 -20.20 -4.54
CA LEU A 201 11.56 -19.34 -4.63
C LEU A 201 12.86 -20.06 -4.26
N CYS A 202 12.82 -20.96 -3.27
CA CYS A 202 13.95 -21.80 -2.89
C CYS A 202 14.31 -22.80 -3.99
N ASP A 203 13.32 -23.40 -4.65
CA ASP A 203 13.55 -24.38 -5.72
C ASP A 203 14.19 -23.72 -6.95
N ASN A 204 13.74 -22.52 -7.32
CA ASN A 204 14.30 -21.75 -8.44
C ASN A 204 15.73 -21.24 -8.20
N GLN A 205 16.19 -21.14 -6.94
CA GLN A 205 17.58 -20.78 -6.61
C GLN A 205 18.55 -21.96 -6.80
N ASN A 206 18.05 -23.20 -6.78
CA ASN A 206 18.88 -24.39 -6.97
C ASN A 206 19.05 -24.76 -8.46
N ASP A 207 18.27 -24.15 -9.36
CA ASP A 207 18.24 -24.50 -10.79
C ASP A 207 18.67 -23.36 -11.73
N SER A 208 19.24 -22.27 -11.21
CA SER A 208 19.66 -21.13 -12.05
C SER A 208 21.00 -21.38 -12.76
N GLY A 209 20.95 -22.26 -13.76
CA GLY A 209 21.52 -22.05 -15.08
C GLY A 209 20.38 -21.82 -16.08
N ALA A 210 20.04 -20.55 -16.31
CA ALA A 210 19.18 -20.02 -17.38
C ALA A 210 17.64 -20.06 -17.24
N SER A 211 17.07 -18.92 -17.61
CA SER A 211 15.72 -18.61 -18.09
C SER A 211 14.69 -18.01 -17.10
N THR A 212 14.39 -16.76 -17.45
CA THR A 212 13.28 -15.85 -17.18
C THR A 212 11.92 -16.57 -17.09
N SER A 213 11.06 -16.17 -16.14
CA SER A 213 9.69 -16.68 -16.08
C SER A 213 8.64 -15.58 -15.87
N GLU A 214 7.71 -15.52 -16.81
CA GLU A 214 6.53 -14.64 -16.89
C GLU A 214 5.31 -15.19 -16.09
N ASN A 215 5.48 -16.17 -15.22
CA ASN A 215 4.34 -16.96 -14.69
C ASN A 215 3.67 -16.42 -13.40
N SER A 216 3.86 -15.15 -13.02
CA SER A 216 3.23 -14.63 -11.78
C SER A 216 1.89 -13.89 -11.99
N LEU A 217 1.47 -13.62 -13.24
CA LEU A 217 0.22 -12.87 -13.51
C LEU A 217 -1.05 -13.72 -13.51
N GLU A 218 -0.98 -15.03 -13.74
CA GLU A 218 -2.18 -15.87 -13.93
C GLU A 218 -3.05 -16.01 -12.66
N MET A 219 -2.49 -15.76 -11.47
CA MET A 219 -3.26 -15.79 -10.23
C MET A 219 -4.02 -14.50 -9.90
N MET A 220 -3.88 -13.43 -10.70
CA MET A 220 -4.57 -12.14 -10.48
C MET A 220 -5.69 -11.82 -11.49
N ASN A 221 -5.86 -12.64 -12.54
CA ASN A 221 -6.75 -12.35 -13.67
C ASN A 221 -7.99 -13.25 -13.75
N THR A 222 -8.15 -14.26 -12.89
CA THR A 222 -9.26 -15.23 -12.96
C THR A 222 -10.51 -14.79 -12.18
N ALA A 223 -10.99 -13.56 -12.40
CA ALA A 223 -12.27 -13.13 -11.86
C ALA A 223 -12.91 -11.93 -12.61
N ASN A 224 -12.95 -11.89 -13.95
CA ASN A 224 -13.93 -11.00 -14.61
C ASN A 224 -14.20 -11.21 -16.13
N GLU A 225 -14.25 -12.44 -16.62
CA GLU A 225 -14.76 -12.69 -17.98
C GLU A 225 -15.85 -13.76 -17.93
N ASN A 226 -17.08 -13.32 -17.68
CA ASN A 226 -18.31 -13.97 -18.15
C ASN A 226 -19.50 -13.06 -17.84
N GLN A 227 -19.77 -12.10 -18.73
CA GLN A 227 -21.13 -11.61 -19.01
C GLN A 227 -21.14 -10.72 -20.26
N GLN A 228 -21.31 -11.38 -21.39
CA GLN A 228 -21.84 -10.89 -22.67
C GLN A 228 -22.85 -11.98 -23.08
N ILE A 229 -24.05 -11.79 -23.65
CA ILE A 229 -24.90 -10.70 -24.15
C ILE A 229 -26.32 -11.30 -24.12
N ASP A 230 -27.37 -10.52 -23.89
CA ASP A 230 -28.63 -10.53 -24.66
C ASP A 230 -29.71 -9.76 -23.90
N GLU A 231 -30.07 -8.57 -24.39
CA GLU A 231 -31.46 -8.21 -24.69
C GLU A 231 -31.52 -6.85 -25.39
N VAL A 232 -31.80 -6.92 -26.69
CA VAL A 232 -32.27 -5.81 -27.52
C VAL A 232 -33.79 -5.79 -27.41
N GLN A 233 -34.38 -4.70 -26.92
CA GLN A 233 -35.73 -4.30 -27.34
C GLN A 233 -35.86 -2.78 -27.42
N GLN A 234 -36.25 -2.34 -28.61
CA GLN A 234 -36.61 -0.98 -29.03
C GLN A 234 -37.88 -0.50 -28.32
N VAL A 235 -37.94 0.78 -27.91
CA VAL A 235 -39.17 1.59 -27.99
C VAL A 235 -38.83 3.08 -28.21
N ASP A 236 -39.28 3.56 -29.38
CA ASP A 236 -39.72 4.88 -29.86
C ASP A 236 -39.26 6.25 -29.31
N HIS A 237 -39.05 7.15 -30.29
CA HIS A 237 -38.86 8.60 -30.24
C HIS A 237 -40.11 9.39 -29.81
N ALA A 238 -39.94 10.49 -29.04
CA ALA A 238 -40.25 11.91 -29.40
C ALA A 238 -39.94 12.86 -28.19
N PRO A 239 -40.02 14.22 -28.28
CA PRO A 239 -38.88 15.14 -28.05
C PRO A 239 -38.99 15.99 -26.76
N PRO A 240 -37.98 16.85 -26.45
CA PRO A 240 -37.86 17.53 -25.15
C PRO A 240 -38.66 18.83 -25.08
N ASN A 241 -39.03 19.24 -23.87
CA ASN A 241 -39.60 20.55 -23.58
C ASN A 241 -39.21 21.02 -22.15
N PRO A 242 -39.31 22.32 -21.84
CA PRO A 242 -38.13 23.14 -21.57
C PRO A 242 -37.97 23.58 -20.11
N ILE A 243 -36.79 24.17 -19.87
CA ILE A 243 -36.30 24.91 -18.71
C ILE A 243 -37.42 25.71 -17.99
N GLN A 244 -37.58 25.48 -16.69
CA GLN A 244 -38.11 26.46 -15.75
C GLN A 244 -37.07 26.78 -14.67
N SER A 245 -36.57 28.00 -14.79
CA SER A 245 -35.79 28.75 -13.82
C SER A 245 -36.62 29.16 -12.62
N GLY A 246 -36.00 29.10 -11.43
CA GLY A 246 -36.18 30.09 -10.37
C GLY A 246 -37.35 29.88 -9.43
N GLN A 247 -37.11 29.15 -8.32
CA GLN A 247 -37.77 29.32 -7.02
C GLN A 247 -37.13 28.33 -6.02
N SER A 248 -35.97 28.66 -5.44
CA SER A 248 -35.45 27.94 -4.26
C SER A 248 -34.28 28.64 -3.55
N ILE A 249 -34.20 29.99 -3.57
CA ILE A 249 -33.09 30.72 -2.92
C ILE A 249 -33.58 31.65 -1.80
N GLN A 250 -34.88 31.72 -1.51
CA GLN A 250 -35.40 32.58 -0.45
C GLN A 250 -35.73 31.85 0.87
N ASP A 251 -35.81 30.52 0.86
CA ASP A 251 -36.16 29.76 2.08
C ASP A 251 -34.92 29.32 2.89
N GLU A 252 -33.76 29.10 2.25
CA GLU A 252 -32.52 28.73 2.98
C GLU A 252 -31.82 29.91 3.69
N GLN A 253 -32.15 31.17 3.35
CA GLN A 253 -31.56 32.34 4.01
C GLN A 253 -32.30 32.73 5.30
N GLN A 254 -33.54 32.30 5.52
CA GLN A 254 -34.27 32.55 6.77
C GLN A 254 -33.95 31.54 7.88
N GLU A 255 -33.51 30.33 7.52
CA GLU A 255 -33.18 29.28 8.51
C GLU A 255 -31.77 29.52 9.12
N GLN A 256 -30.83 30.10 8.36
CA GLN A 256 -29.48 30.42 8.86
C GLN A 256 -29.43 31.66 9.80
N GLU A 257 -30.37 32.61 9.69
CA GLU A 257 -30.42 33.75 10.61
C GLU A 257 -31.04 33.41 11.98
N GLN A 258 -31.90 32.38 12.07
CA GLN A 258 -32.49 31.96 13.35
C GLN A 258 -31.53 31.12 14.21
N GLU A 259 -30.62 30.33 13.62
CA GLU A 259 -29.64 29.55 14.38
C GLU A 259 -28.51 30.42 14.97
N GLN A 260 -28.14 31.54 14.34
CA GLN A 260 -27.13 32.46 14.90
C GLN A 260 -27.63 33.28 16.09
N GLN A 261 -28.94 33.43 16.28
CA GLN A 261 -29.50 34.13 17.44
C GLN A 261 -29.61 33.23 18.69
N GLN A 262 -29.67 31.91 18.55
CA GLN A 262 -29.68 31.00 19.71
C GLN A 262 -28.29 30.72 20.30
N GLN A 263 -27.20 30.91 19.56
CA GLN A 263 -25.83 30.68 20.08
C GLN A 263 -25.22 31.86 20.86
N ASN A 264 -25.86 33.04 20.89
CA ASN A 264 -25.31 34.22 21.58
C ASN A 264 -25.78 34.38 23.03
N ASP A 265 -26.71 33.56 23.53
CA ASP A 265 -27.26 33.66 24.89
C ASP A 265 -26.58 32.77 25.95
N GLU A 266 -25.58 31.96 25.59
CA GLU A 266 -24.86 31.08 26.54
C GLU A 266 -23.38 31.43 26.76
N ARG A 267 -23.07 32.71 27.05
CA ARG A 267 -21.74 33.08 27.62
C ARG A 267 -21.86 33.52 29.09
N PRO A 268 -21.29 32.77 30.05
CA PRO A 268 -21.11 33.26 31.41
C PRO A 268 -20.02 34.35 31.46
N GLN A 269 -20.32 35.43 32.17
CA GLN A 269 -19.44 36.57 32.38
C GLN A 269 -18.24 36.24 33.28
N ARG A 270 -17.07 36.74 32.88
CA ARG A 270 -15.88 36.89 33.74
C ARG A 270 -16.18 37.91 34.86
N ASN A 271 -15.92 37.53 36.11
CA ASN A 271 -15.71 38.49 37.19
C ASN A 271 -14.25 38.44 37.67
N ASN A 272 -13.60 39.59 37.56
CA ASN A 272 -12.32 39.93 38.17
C ASN A 272 -12.53 40.17 39.67
N VAL A 273 -11.64 39.62 40.50
CA VAL A 273 -11.31 40.18 41.82
C VAL A 273 -9.79 40.19 41.93
N GLN A 274 -9.22 41.40 41.92
CA GLN A 274 -7.94 41.71 42.53
C GLN A 274 -8.15 41.74 44.05
N ASP A 275 -7.23 41.18 44.86
CA ASP A 275 -6.25 42.01 45.57
C ASP A 275 -5.29 41.19 46.47
N ALA A 276 -4.11 41.79 46.64
CA ALA A 276 -3.21 41.78 47.79
C ALA A 276 -2.55 40.48 48.32
N GLY A 277 -1.21 40.49 48.25
CA GLY A 277 -0.41 40.36 49.47
C GLY A 277 0.83 39.47 49.40
N TYR A 278 2.01 40.07 49.59
CA TYR A 278 2.73 39.75 50.82
C TYR A 278 3.80 38.64 50.87
N THR A 279 5.10 38.95 50.70
CA THR A 279 6.29 38.25 51.31
C THR A 279 6.62 36.79 50.92
N SER A 280 7.84 36.26 50.98
CA SER A 280 9.25 36.73 50.98
C SER A 280 10.17 35.49 51.19
N TYR A 281 11.41 35.53 50.67
CA TYR A 281 12.61 34.75 51.11
C TYR A 281 12.54 33.20 50.99
N CYS A 282 13.57 32.40 50.73
CA CYS A 282 15.03 32.56 50.63
C CYS A 282 15.64 31.27 50.02
N THR A 283 16.66 31.46 49.17
CA THR A 283 17.97 30.77 49.05
C THR A 283 18.19 29.27 49.38
N THR A 284 18.94 28.64 48.45
CA THR A 284 20.05 27.63 48.60
C THR A 284 19.72 26.29 49.27
N SER A 285 20.11 25.14 48.72
CA SER A 285 21.46 24.75 48.24
C SER A 285 21.40 23.75 47.08
#